data_AF-A0A7C7IA37-F1
#
_entry.id   AF-A0A7C7IA37-F1
#
_cell.length_a   1.000
_cell.length_b   1.000
_cell.length_c   1.000
_cell.angle_alpha   90.00
_cell.angle_beta   90.00
_cell.angle_gamma   90.00
#
_symmetry.space_group_name_H-M   'P 1'
#
loop_
_entity.id
_entity.type
_entity.pdbx_description
1 polymer ?
#
loop_
_entity_poly.entity_id
_entity_poly.type
_entity_poly.pdbx_seq_one_letter_code
_entity_poly.pdbx_strand_id
1 'polypeptide(L)'
;MIPKTFSEGSFIHDYLHIEQADESAPIPDFTSAEGYGQFSNIRVDSIKLSESFITSNPIIGLLYVNVIPQYGGFTDVIYRYKNDDVIGIPTFRGYPCGLRYYGTSFNTIVLGFPMFFINEEDAYNMGAEMLQSLGY
;
A
#
# COMPACT_ATOMS: atom_id res chain seq x y z
N MET A 1 9.22 -2.41 -13.73
CA MET A 1 8.79 -3.73 -14.25
C MET A 1 7.66 -3.46 -15.25
N ILE A 2 7.12 -4.45 -15.95
CA ILE A 2 5.84 -4.26 -16.67
C ILE A 2 4.73 -4.66 -15.69
N PRO A 3 3.69 -3.84 -15.50
CA PRO A 3 2.55 -4.20 -14.65
C PRO A 3 1.96 -5.56 -15.03
N LYS A 4 1.65 -6.37 -14.02
CA LYS A 4 1.01 -7.68 -14.18
C LYS A 4 -0.50 -7.52 -14.19
N THR A 5 -1.13 -7.99 -15.26
CA THR A 5 -2.60 -8.08 -15.37
C THR A 5 -3.08 -9.43 -14.85
N PHE A 6 -4.23 -9.43 -14.18
CA PHE A 6 -4.89 -10.62 -13.64
C PHE A 6 -6.20 -10.85 -14.39
N SER A 7 -6.38 -12.06 -14.94
CA SER A 7 -7.60 -12.42 -15.66
C SER A 7 -8.73 -12.77 -14.69
N GLU A 8 -9.97 -12.60 -15.16
CA GLU A 8 -11.17 -13.21 -14.57
C GLU A 8 -10.94 -14.70 -14.27
N GLY A 9 -11.49 -15.18 -13.15
CA GLY A 9 -11.29 -16.55 -12.67
C GLY A 9 -10.06 -16.72 -11.77
N SER A 10 -9.17 -15.72 -11.70
CA SER A 10 -8.04 -15.74 -10.77
C SER A 10 -8.42 -15.20 -9.40
N PHE A 11 -7.79 -15.71 -8.34
CA PHE A 11 -8.04 -15.23 -6.97
C PHE A 11 -7.84 -13.72 -6.82
N ILE A 12 -6.79 -13.17 -7.44
CA ILE A 12 -6.45 -11.74 -7.35
C ILE A 12 -7.53 -10.87 -8.01
N HIS A 13 -8.04 -11.31 -9.15
CA HIS A 13 -9.12 -10.61 -9.83
C HIS A 13 -10.45 -10.76 -9.06
N ASP A 14 -10.84 -11.99 -8.74
CA ASP A 14 -12.20 -12.29 -8.27
C ASP A 14 -12.42 -12.04 -6.78
N TYR A 15 -11.36 -12.09 -5.97
CA TYR A 15 -11.46 -11.90 -4.51
C TYR A 15 -10.76 -10.64 -4.01
N LEU A 16 -9.68 -10.21 -4.66
CA LEU A 16 -8.99 -8.97 -4.27
C LEU A 16 -9.44 -7.77 -5.10
N HIS A 17 -10.20 -7.99 -6.18
CA HIS A 17 -10.67 -6.94 -7.09
C HIS A 17 -9.52 -6.13 -7.69
N ILE A 18 -8.41 -6.81 -7.98
CA ILE A 18 -7.22 -6.22 -8.60
C ILE A 18 -7.11 -6.73 -10.04
N GLU A 19 -7.26 -5.82 -11.00
CA GLU A 19 -7.14 -6.11 -12.42
C GLU A 19 -5.69 -6.01 -12.89
N GLN A 20 -4.93 -5.06 -12.32
CA GLN A 20 -3.52 -4.86 -12.62
C GLN A 20 -2.75 -4.39 -11.38
N ALA A 21 -1.60 -5.00 -11.13
CA ALA A 21 -0.63 -4.57 -10.12
C ALA A 21 0.74 -4.31 -10.76
N ASP A 22 1.52 -3.40 -10.17
CA ASP A 22 2.94 -3.23 -10.48
C ASP A 22 3.74 -3.19 -9.18
N GLU A 23 5.04 -3.41 -9.27
CA GLU A 23 5.94 -3.39 -8.12
C GLU A 23 6.87 -2.18 -8.23
N SER A 24 7.00 -1.43 -7.14
CA SER A 24 7.90 -0.29 -7.09
C SER A 24 9.35 -0.71 -7.33
N ALA A 25 10.19 0.23 -7.77
CA ALA A 25 11.59 -0.04 -8.04
C ALA A 25 12.33 -0.62 -6.82
N PRO A 26 13.45 -1.35 -7.03
CA PRO A 26 14.35 -1.80 -5.96
C PRO A 26 15.17 -0.63 -5.39
N ILE A 27 14.50 0.48 -5.07
CA ILE A 27 15.06 1.72 -4.53
C ILE A 27 14.21 2.10 -3.31
N PRO A 28 14.82 2.42 -2.16
CA PRO A 28 14.11 2.59 -0.90
C PRO A 28 13.42 3.95 -0.83
N ASP A 29 12.34 4.08 -1.60
CA ASP A 29 11.76 5.38 -1.96
C ASP A 29 10.37 5.58 -1.35
N PHE A 30 9.66 4.51 -0.99
CA PHE A 30 8.35 4.65 -0.34
C PHE A 30 8.53 5.09 1.12
N THR A 31 8.27 6.35 1.43
CA THR A 31 8.45 6.91 2.78
C THR A 31 7.14 7.01 3.56
N SER A 32 6.01 7.04 2.85
CA SER A 32 4.69 7.24 3.44
C SER A 32 3.59 6.78 2.48
N ALA A 33 2.36 6.71 2.99
CA ALA A 33 1.18 6.65 2.15
C ALA A 33 0.17 7.73 2.57
N GLU A 34 -0.43 8.35 1.56
CA GLU A 34 -1.50 9.31 1.74
C GLU A 34 -2.82 8.56 1.91
N GLY A 35 -3.44 8.74 3.07
CA GLY A 35 -4.75 8.19 3.39
C GLY A 35 -5.85 8.96 2.65
N TYR A 36 -6.94 8.26 2.32
CA TYR A 36 -8.10 8.85 1.65
C TYR A 36 -9.39 8.62 2.45
N GLY A 37 -10.28 9.61 2.46
CA GLY A 37 -11.54 9.54 3.21
C GLY A 37 -11.29 9.55 4.71
N GLN A 38 -11.66 8.46 5.40
CA GLN A 38 -11.47 8.32 6.85
C GLN A 38 -10.08 7.81 7.25
N PHE A 39 -9.25 7.42 6.29
CA PHE A 39 -7.94 6.84 6.56
C PHE A 39 -6.90 7.95 6.76
N SER A 40 -6.16 7.87 7.85
CA SER A 40 -5.07 8.80 8.17
C SER A 40 -3.85 8.55 7.30
N ASN A 41 -3.00 9.56 7.11
CA ASN A 41 -1.69 9.35 6.48
C ASN A 41 -0.81 8.45 7.35
N ILE A 42 0.01 7.61 6.73
CA ILE A 42 0.95 6.75 7.44
C ILE A 42 2.40 7.05 7.03
N ARG A 43 3.34 6.81 7.94
CA ARG A 43 4.77 6.95 7.68
C ARG A 43 5.49 5.64 7.91
N VAL A 44 6.50 5.40 7.08
CA VAL A 44 7.43 4.29 7.28
C VAL A 44 8.31 4.57 8.49
N ASP A 45 8.51 3.56 9.30
CA ASP A 45 9.45 3.53 10.40
C ASP A 45 10.85 3.18 9.88
N SER A 46 11.66 4.23 9.69
CA SER A 46 13.04 4.06 9.21
C SER A 46 13.95 3.36 10.23
N ILE A 47 13.59 3.35 11.53
CA ILE A 47 14.37 2.65 12.55
C ILE A 47 14.22 1.14 12.33
N LYS A 48 12.98 0.65 12.19
CA LYS A 48 12.72 -0.76 11.87
C LYS A 48 13.38 -1.20 10.57
N LEU A 49 13.47 -0.33 9.57
CA LEU A 49 14.20 -0.61 8.32
C LEU A 49 15.71 -0.71 8.53
N SER A 50 16.28 0.19 9.34
CA SER A 50 17.71 0.18 9.64
C SER A 50 18.14 -1.06 10.42
N GLU A 51 17.24 -1.61 11.25
CA GLU A 51 17.48 -2.81 12.04
C GLU A 51 17.25 -4.11 11.26
N SER A 52 16.53 -4.09 10.12
CA SER A 52 16.08 -5.30 9.43
C SER A 52 17.13 -6.02 8.57
N PHE A 53 18.42 -5.82 8.82
CA PHE A 53 19.56 -6.48 8.14
C PHE A 53 19.73 -6.22 6.62
N ILE A 54 18.94 -5.32 6.01
CA ILE A 54 18.89 -5.23 4.54
C ILE A 54 20.07 -4.41 3.97
N THR A 55 20.59 -3.38 4.65
CA THR A 55 21.79 -2.66 4.18
C THR A 55 22.58 -1.98 5.32
N SER A 56 23.86 -1.68 5.08
CA SER A 56 24.71 -0.85 5.95
C SER A 56 24.50 0.67 5.78
N ASN A 57 23.58 1.07 4.89
CA ASN A 57 23.26 2.47 4.61
C ASN A 57 21.89 2.81 5.22
N PRO A 58 21.68 4.06 5.67
CA PRO A 58 20.37 4.49 6.15
C PRO A 58 19.34 4.36 5.01
N ILE A 59 18.36 3.49 5.22
CA ILE A 59 17.24 3.24 4.30
C ILE A 59 16.11 4.19 4.70
N ILE A 60 15.72 5.10 3.81
CA ILE A 60 14.72 6.14 4.09
C ILE A 60 13.28 5.68 3.77
N GLY A 61 13.11 4.56 3.06
CA GLY A 61 11.81 4.06 2.63
C GLY A 61 11.78 2.57 2.26
N LEU A 62 10.58 2.04 2.04
CA LEU A 62 10.38 0.65 1.65
C LEU A 62 10.76 0.38 0.19
N LEU A 63 11.26 -0.84 -0.03
CA LEU A 63 11.50 -1.44 -1.34
C LEU A 63 10.28 -2.28 -1.74
N TYR A 64 10.09 -2.50 -3.04
CA TYR A 64 9.13 -3.48 -3.57
C TYR A 64 7.68 -3.31 -3.04
N VAL A 65 7.20 -2.07 -2.98
CA VAL A 65 5.79 -1.79 -2.66
C VAL A 65 4.94 -2.11 -3.88
N ASN A 66 3.91 -2.94 -3.68
CA ASN A 66 2.93 -3.22 -4.71
C ASN A 66 1.99 -2.03 -4.86
N VAL A 67 1.89 -1.51 -6.09
CA VAL A 67 0.90 -0.52 -6.47
C VAL A 67 -0.16 -1.15 -7.37
N ILE A 68 -1.34 -0.56 -7.39
CA ILE A 68 -2.54 -1.15 -7.99
C ILE A 68 -3.16 -0.14 -8.97
N PRO A 69 -2.60 -0.02 -10.19
CA PRO A 69 -3.04 0.96 -11.18
C PRO A 69 -4.46 0.69 -11.73
N GLN A 70 -4.93 -0.56 -11.72
CA GLN A 70 -6.30 -0.93 -12.16
C GLN A 70 -6.93 -1.89 -11.16
N TYR A 71 -8.17 -1.59 -10.79
CA TYR A 71 -8.95 -2.31 -9.78
C TYR A 71 -10.42 -2.35 -10.20
N GLY A 72 -11.11 -3.40 -9.78
CA GLY A 72 -12.49 -3.65 -10.14
C GLY A 72 -13.50 -2.77 -9.39
N GLY A 73 -14.76 -2.87 -9.80
CA GLY A 73 -15.87 -2.15 -9.16
C GLY A 73 -16.06 -2.51 -7.67
N PHE A 74 -16.77 -1.64 -6.95
CA PHE A 74 -17.00 -1.73 -5.50
C PHE A 74 -15.71 -1.73 -4.67
N THR A 75 -14.70 -1.02 -5.17
CA THR A 75 -13.40 -0.88 -4.53
C THR A 75 -13.06 0.60 -4.36
N ASP A 76 -12.67 0.97 -3.14
CA ASP A 76 -12.17 2.31 -2.82
C ASP A 76 -10.66 2.28 -2.60
N VAL A 77 -9.97 3.29 -3.11
CA VAL A 77 -8.56 3.53 -2.77
C VAL A 77 -8.49 4.12 -1.37
N ILE A 78 -7.78 3.43 -0.46
CA ILE A 78 -7.60 3.88 0.92
C ILE A 78 -6.21 4.48 1.18
N TYR A 79 -5.23 4.08 0.38
CA TYR A 79 -3.86 4.59 0.46
C TYR A 79 -3.25 4.81 -0.92
N ARG A 80 -2.53 5.92 -1.06
CA ARG A 80 -1.73 6.25 -2.26
C ARG A 80 -0.26 6.35 -1.91
N TYR A 81 0.58 5.83 -2.80
CA TYR A 81 2.02 5.83 -2.66
C TYR A 81 2.58 7.25 -2.54
N LYS A 82 3.41 7.50 -1.53
CA LYS A 82 4.17 8.74 -1.37
C LYS A 82 5.66 8.44 -1.13
N ASN A 83 6.47 9.37 -1.58
CA ASN A 83 7.90 9.44 -1.38
C ASN A 83 8.32 10.88 -1.12
N ASP A 84 9.61 11.11 -0.92
CA ASP A 84 10.14 12.46 -0.77
C ASP A 84 9.82 13.33 -2.00
N ASP A 85 9.28 14.53 -1.78
CA ASP A 85 8.83 15.40 -2.86
C ASP A 85 9.97 16.01 -3.68
N VAL A 86 11.19 16.08 -3.13
CA VAL A 86 12.36 16.74 -3.73
C VAL A 86 13.28 15.74 -4.39
N ILE A 87 13.60 14.64 -3.71
CA ILE A 87 14.59 13.64 -4.18
C ILE A 87 13.98 12.30 -4.58
N GLY A 88 12.69 12.08 -4.28
CA GLY A 88 12.01 10.81 -4.58
C GLY A 88 11.74 10.61 -6.07
N ILE A 89 11.63 9.35 -6.49
CA ILE A 89 11.37 8.96 -7.88
C ILE A 89 9.85 9.04 -8.14
N PRO A 90 9.36 9.97 -8.98
CA PRO A 90 7.93 10.26 -9.05
C PRO A 90 7.10 9.17 -9.74
N THR A 91 7.72 8.15 -10.35
CA THR A 91 7.08 7.13 -11.20
C THR A 91 5.83 6.49 -10.58
N PHE A 92 5.87 6.21 -9.27
CA PHE A 92 4.77 5.53 -8.56
C PHE A 92 3.97 6.48 -7.66
N ARG A 93 4.33 7.76 -7.58
CA ARG A 93 3.68 8.73 -6.68
C ARG A 93 2.20 8.85 -7.03
N GLY A 94 1.35 8.75 -6.01
CA GLY A 94 -0.10 8.85 -6.15
C GLY A 94 -0.78 7.58 -6.66
N TYR A 95 -0.04 6.54 -7.05
CA TYR A 95 -0.65 5.26 -7.42
C TYR A 95 -1.28 4.62 -6.17
N PRO A 96 -2.45 3.96 -6.30
CA PRO A 96 -3.04 3.22 -5.20
C PRO A 96 -2.06 2.16 -4.68
N CYS A 97 -1.87 2.10 -3.36
CA CYS A 97 -1.10 1.05 -2.69
C CYS A 97 -1.88 0.41 -1.52
N GLY A 98 -3.13 0.83 -1.31
CA GLY A 98 -4.08 0.16 -0.43
C GLY A 98 -5.48 0.31 -0.98
N LEU A 99 -6.23 -0.80 -0.98
CA LEU A 99 -7.61 -0.87 -1.45
C LEU A 99 -8.52 -1.43 -0.37
N ARG A 100 -9.76 -0.97 -0.36
CA ARG A 100 -10.88 -1.59 0.37
C ARG A 100 -11.93 -2.02 -0.64
N TYR A 101 -12.23 -3.31 -0.65
CA TYR A 101 -13.35 -3.87 -1.41
C TYR A 101 -14.56 -4.07 -0.48
N TYR A 102 -15.71 -3.57 -0.91
CA TYR A 102 -16.99 -3.66 -0.20
C TYR A 102 -17.99 -4.49 -1.01
N GLY A 103 -17.86 -5.81 -0.93
CA GLY A 103 -18.70 -6.75 -1.66
C GLY A 103 -19.99 -7.12 -0.96
N THR A 104 -20.85 -7.82 -1.68
CA THR A 104 -22.08 -8.41 -1.11
C THR A 104 -21.82 -9.68 -0.30
N SER A 105 -20.72 -10.38 -0.59
CA SER A 105 -20.40 -11.69 0.01
C SER A 105 -19.26 -11.62 1.03
N PHE A 106 -18.32 -10.70 0.85
CA PHE A 106 -17.21 -10.45 1.76
C PHE A 106 -16.72 -9.01 1.60
N ASN A 107 -16.08 -8.50 2.64
CA ASN A 107 -15.32 -7.26 2.61
C ASN A 107 -13.84 -7.59 2.80
N THR A 108 -12.95 -6.91 2.07
CA THR A 108 -11.51 -7.12 2.24
C THR A 108 -10.75 -5.82 2.12
N ILE A 109 -9.58 -5.79 2.75
CA ILE A 109 -8.60 -4.72 2.62
C ILE A 109 -7.30 -5.36 2.17
N VAL A 110 -6.70 -4.78 1.14
CA VAL A 110 -5.42 -5.23 0.60
C VAL A 110 -4.43 -4.09 0.71
N LEU A 111 -3.27 -4.40 1.31
CA LEU A 111 -2.15 -3.48 1.41
C LEU A 111 -1.03 -3.98 0.51
N GLY A 112 -0.54 -3.10 -0.34
CA GLY A 112 0.62 -3.35 -1.19
C GLY A 112 1.95 -3.22 -0.45
N PHE A 113 1.93 -2.82 0.82
CA PHE A 113 3.08 -2.65 1.68
C PHE A 113 2.94 -3.42 3.00
N PRO A 114 4.06 -3.85 3.61
CA PRO A 114 4.06 -4.52 4.90
C PRO A 114 3.78 -3.56 6.07
N MET A 115 2.69 -3.79 6.79
CA MET A 115 2.30 -2.99 7.98
C MET A 115 3.37 -2.95 9.08
N PHE A 116 4.19 -4.00 9.22
CA PHE A 116 5.24 -4.07 10.25
C PHE A 116 6.18 -2.86 10.26
N PHE A 117 6.52 -2.35 9.06
CA PHE A 117 7.44 -1.24 8.87
C PHE A 117 6.78 0.13 8.92
N ILE A 118 5.50 0.21 9.30
CA ILE A 118 4.84 1.49 9.55
C ILE A 118 5.15 1.93 10.99
N ASN A 119 5.20 3.24 11.22
CA ASN A 119 5.32 3.81 12.55
C ASN A 119 4.23 3.22 13.47
N GLU A 120 4.57 2.92 14.72
CA GLU A 120 3.69 2.16 15.61
C GLU A 120 2.33 2.86 15.84
N GLU A 121 2.34 4.18 16.07
CA GLU A 121 1.11 4.95 16.27
C GLU A 121 0.27 4.99 14.99
N ASP A 122 0.93 5.27 13.85
CA ASP A 122 0.28 5.28 12.54
C ASP A 122 -0.33 3.90 12.21
N ALA A 123 0.37 2.80 12.53
CA ALA A 123 -0.09 1.43 12.30
C ALA A 123 -1.27 1.05 13.20
N TYR A 124 -1.25 1.50 14.46
CA TYR A 124 -2.37 1.29 15.39
C TYR A 124 -3.64 2.00 14.88
N ASN A 125 -3.51 3.28 14.50
CA ASN A 125 -4.61 4.07 13.96
C ASN A 125 -5.13 3.48 12.64
N MET A 126 -4.22 3.11 11.73
CA MET A 126 -4.56 2.44 10.48
C MET A 126 -5.37 1.16 10.73
N GLY A 127 -4.96 0.32 11.70
CA GLY A 127 -5.69 -0.89 12.05
C GLY A 127 -7.09 -0.61 12.59
N ALA A 128 -7.24 0.40 13.46
CA ALA A 128 -8.53 0.82 13.99
C ALA A 128 -9.47 1.36 12.89
N GLU A 129 -8.96 2.20 12.01
CA GLU A 129 -9.71 2.76 10.86
C GLU A 129 -10.12 1.67 9.86
N MET A 130 -9.27 0.66 9.65
CA MET A 130 -9.58 -0.52 8.84
C MET A 130 -10.73 -1.32 9.45
N LEU A 131 -10.66 -1.63 10.74
CA LEU A 131 -11.73 -2.35 11.45
C LEU A 131 -13.05 -1.58 11.42
N GLN A 132 -13.00 -0.27 11.70
CA GLN A 132 -14.16 0.61 11.62
C GLN A 132 -14.76 0.62 10.21
N SER A 133 -13.91 0.70 9.16
CA SER A 133 -14.38 0.62 7.77
C SER A 133 -15.05 -0.73 7.47
N LEU A 134 -14.63 -1.80 8.13
CA LEU A 134 -15.21 -3.14 7.96
C LEU A 134 -16.46 -3.36 8.84
N GLY A 135 -16.82 -2.38 9.68
CA GLY A 135 -18.00 -2.41 10.54
C GLY A 135 -17.75 -2.97 11.95
N TYR A 136 -16.49 -2.95 12.43
CA TYR A 136 -16.08 -3.39 13.77
C TYR A 136 -15.66 -2.23 14.67
#